data_AF-A0A954F205-F1
#
_entry.id   AF-A0A954F205-F1
#
_cell.length_a   1.000
_cell.length_b   1.000
_cell.length_c   1.000
_cell.angle_alpha   90.00
_cell.angle_beta   90.00
_cell.angle_gamma   90.00
#
_symmetry.space_group_name_H-M   'P 1'
#
loop_
_entity.id
_entity.type
_entity.pdbx_description
1 polymer ?
#
loop_
_entity_poly.entity_id
_entity_poly.type
_entity_poly.pdbx_seq_one_letter_code
_entity_poly.pdbx_strand_id
1 'polypeptide(L)'
;RVIMYRRVAGYWMRDQIIRNPDPNSSSDHFGKSVALRNGRLVVGNPDGNAPGTTSRCGSAHVFERNASGFWEEVSRLGKSSDTDGNSSFGISVALGEDYVVVGDRKHRVGGSVGSGAAFAYELPFGDGVCSGAVNSLGNLAWLEVLGSHRAARGLLRLRAGDLIPGQLVMFLVGESSGYVPNPGNSAGALCLGGRIGRFDGPGQIGPADAAGLVELSVDTGALPVTPSAPILAGESWTFQCWYRDTQPTTQSNFSGAVEVLFE
;
A
#
# COMPACT_ATOMS: atom_id res chain seq x y z
N ARG A 1 0.88 0.50 24.58
CA ARG A 1 0.09 1.66 24.08
C ARG A 1 1.05 2.76 23.61
N VAL A 2 0.60 3.62 22.71
CA VAL A 2 1.30 4.85 22.27
C VAL A 2 0.42 6.06 22.56
N ILE A 3 1.01 7.20 22.91
CA ILE A 3 0.27 8.44 23.20
C ILE A 3 0.77 9.52 22.23
N MET A 4 -0.16 10.07 21.46
CA MET A 4 0.09 11.18 20.52
C MET A 4 -0.11 12.51 21.23
N TYR A 5 0.82 13.43 21.03
CA TYR A 5 0.72 14.81 21.50
C TYR A 5 0.78 15.76 20.30
N ARG A 6 -0.01 16.83 20.36
CA ARG A 6 -0.03 17.91 19.38
C ARG A 6 0.33 19.22 20.07
N ARG A 7 1.21 20.01 19.46
CA ARG A 7 1.59 21.32 19.97
C ARG A 7 0.55 22.37 19.56
N VAL A 8 -0.08 23.03 20.53
CA VAL A 8 -1.10 24.07 20.32
C VAL A 8 -0.77 25.26 21.22
N ALA A 9 -0.66 26.45 20.63
CA ALA A 9 -0.31 27.69 21.33
C ALA A 9 0.93 27.56 22.23
N GLY A 10 1.93 26.79 21.80
CA GLY A 10 3.16 26.53 22.55
C GLY A 10 3.12 25.35 23.51
N TYR A 11 1.94 24.79 23.84
CA TYR A 11 1.76 23.69 24.79
C TYR A 11 1.58 22.35 24.10
N TRP A 12 2.08 21.27 24.71
CA TRP A 12 1.81 19.91 24.26
C TRP A 12 0.49 19.42 24.86
N MET A 13 -0.51 19.24 24.00
CA MET A 13 -1.80 18.67 24.37
C MET A 13 -1.89 17.23 23.89
N ARG A 14 -2.46 16.34 24.71
CA ARG A 14 -2.71 14.96 24.31
C ARG A 14 -3.74 14.92 23.18
N ASP A 15 -3.35 14.37 22.03
CA ASP A 15 -4.15 14.29 20.81
C ASP A 15 -4.94 12.97 20.80
N GLN A 16 -4.24 11.83 20.89
CA GLN A 16 -4.85 10.49 20.83
C GLN A 16 -4.08 9.48 21.69
N ILE A 17 -4.76 8.44 22.16
CA ILE A 17 -4.13 7.25 22.74
C ILE A 17 -4.36 6.09 21.79
N ILE A 18 -3.28 5.52 21.24
CA ILE A 18 -3.30 4.35 20.38
C ILE A 18 -3.06 3.12 21.25
N ARG A 19 -4.03 2.20 21.25
CA ARG A 19 -3.95 0.92 21.97
C ARG A 19 -3.59 -0.20 20.99
N ASN A 20 -3.12 -1.34 21.52
CA ASN A 20 -2.88 -2.51 20.69
C ASN A 20 -4.21 -2.92 20.03
N PRO A 21 -4.30 -2.96 18.69
CA PRO A 21 -5.50 -3.41 17.98
C PRO A 21 -5.79 -4.90 18.17
N ASP A 22 -4.77 -5.71 18.48
CA ASP A 22 -4.86 -7.15 18.71
C ASP A 22 -4.19 -7.55 20.04
N PRO A 23 -4.85 -7.27 21.19
CA PRO A 23 -4.31 -7.58 22.51
C PRO A 23 -4.36 -9.10 22.76
N ASN A 24 -3.19 -9.72 22.94
CA ASN A 24 -3.08 -11.17 23.13
C ASN A 24 -2.67 -11.58 24.57
N SER A 25 -2.23 -10.62 25.39
CA SER A 25 -1.88 -10.79 26.81
C SER A 25 -1.69 -9.42 27.46
N SER A 26 -1.57 -9.36 28.79
CA SER A 26 -1.26 -8.13 29.52
C SER A 26 0.17 -7.60 29.28
N SER A 27 1.01 -8.30 28.50
CA SER A 27 2.43 -8.02 28.30
C SER A 27 2.89 -8.07 26.82
N ASP A 28 2.00 -7.77 25.86
CA ASP A 28 2.35 -7.76 24.43
C ASP A 28 3.41 -6.69 24.04
N HIS A 29 3.69 -5.72 24.91
CA HIS A 29 4.65 -4.64 24.70
C HIS A 29 4.38 -3.80 23.44
N PHE A 30 3.12 -3.69 23.02
CA PHE A 30 2.73 -2.75 21.96
C PHE A 30 3.21 -1.33 22.30
N GLY A 31 3.89 -0.68 21.37
CA GLY A 31 4.52 0.62 21.60
C GLY A 31 5.97 0.53 22.07
N LYS A 32 6.61 -0.64 21.98
CA LYS A 32 8.02 -0.84 22.35
C LYS A 32 8.96 0.02 21.50
N SER A 33 8.63 0.19 20.23
CA SER A 33 9.34 1.04 19.28
C SER A 33 8.32 1.83 18.46
N VAL A 34 8.68 3.06 18.07
CA VAL A 34 7.82 3.94 17.28
C VAL A 34 8.65 4.68 16.23
N ALA A 35 8.10 4.83 15.03
CA ALA A 35 8.66 5.70 13.99
C ALA A 35 7.53 6.48 13.32
N LEU A 36 7.70 7.79 13.14
CA LEU A 36 6.70 8.69 12.58
C LEU A 36 7.34 9.55 11.48
N ARG A 37 6.79 9.50 10.27
CA ARG A 37 7.23 10.31 9.13
C ARG A 37 6.08 10.47 8.15
N ASN A 38 5.93 11.66 7.55
CA ASN A 38 5.00 11.95 6.46
C ASN A 38 3.58 11.37 6.67
N GLY A 39 2.99 11.58 7.85
CA GLY A 39 1.63 11.11 8.13
C GLY A 39 1.48 9.61 8.44
N ARG A 40 2.58 8.84 8.44
CA ARG A 40 2.63 7.43 8.81
C ARG A 40 3.30 7.20 10.14
N LEU A 41 2.67 6.39 10.98
CA LEU A 41 3.19 5.94 12.26
C LEU A 41 3.36 4.42 12.22
N VAL A 42 4.57 3.93 12.47
CA VAL A 42 4.84 2.50 12.67
C VAL A 42 5.06 2.25 14.15
N VAL A 43 4.37 1.26 14.71
CA VAL A 43 4.44 0.88 16.12
C VAL A 43 4.84 -0.59 16.24
N GLY A 44 5.97 -0.85 16.88
CA GLY A 44 6.44 -2.20 17.17
C GLY A 44 5.69 -2.86 18.34
N ASN A 45 5.43 -4.16 18.19
CA ASN A 45 4.73 -5.02 19.13
C ASN A 45 5.44 -6.39 19.21
N PRO A 46 6.66 -6.46 19.80
CA PRO A 46 7.54 -7.62 19.68
C PRO A 46 7.05 -8.89 20.36
N ASP A 47 6.10 -8.81 21.30
CA ASP A 47 5.49 -10.00 21.93
C ASP A 47 4.02 -10.20 21.48
N GLY A 48 3.60 -9.42 20.47
CA GLY A 48 2.33 -9.51 19.77
C GLY A 48 2.23 -10.73 18.86
N ASN A 49 1.02 -11.00 18.37
CA ASN A 49 0.82 -12.08 17.40
C ASN A 49 1.40 -11.68 16.04
N ALA A 50 1.89 -12.65 15.27
CA ALA A 50 2.09 -12.42 13.84
C ALA A 50 0.74 -12.23 13.14
N PRO A 51 0.65 -11.41 12.07
CA PRO A 51 -0.60 -11.15 11.34
C PRO A 51 -1.32 -12.44 10.95
N GLY A 52 -2.62 -12.54 11.24
CA GLY A 52 -3.45 -13.70 10.89
C GLY A 52 -3.17 -14.97 11.71
N THR A 53 -2.37 -14.90 12.77
CA THR A 53 -2.02 -16.07 13.61
C THR A 53 -2.24 -15.78 15.09
N THR A 54 -2.07 -16.81 15.92
CA THR A 54 -1.95 -16.69 17.39
C THR A 54 -0.50 -16.84 17.89
N SER A 55 0.46 -16.90 16.97
CA SER A 55 1.87 -17.11 17.28
C SER A 55 2.52 -15.80 17.74
N ARG A 56 3.11 -15.80 18.94
CA ARG A 56 3.79 -14.63 19.54
C ARG A 56 5.18 -14.36 18.95
N CYS A 57 5.23 -14.17 17.65
CA CYS A 57 6.48 -13.86 16.92
C CYS A 57 6.73 -12.35 16.82
N GLY A 58 5.81 -11.53 17.31
CA GLY A 58 5.84 -10.08 17.20
C GLY A 58 5.22 -9.58 15.90
N SER A 59 4.85 -8.29 15.92
CA SER A 59 4.32 -7.56 14.77
C SER A 59 4.78 -6.10 14.78
N ALA A 60 4.65 -5.44 13.63
CA ALA A 60 4.70 -3.98 13.56
C ALA A 60 3.40 -3.48 12.92
N HIS A 61 2.77 -2.50 13.55
CA HIS A 61 1.48 -1.95 13.14
C HIS A 61 1.71 -0.61 12.44
N VAL A 62 1.12 -0.43 11.26
CA VAL A 62 1.22 0.78 10.44
C VAL A 62 -0.09 1.53 10.58
N PHE A 63 0.00 2.80 10.98
CA PHE A 63 -1.12 3.69 11.15
C PHE A 63 -0.98 4.90 10.23
N GLU A 64 -2.12 5.38 9.73
CA GLU A 64 -2.24 6.63 8.98
C GLU A 64 -3.34 7.49 9.60
N ARG A 65 -3.30 8.81 9.35
CA ARG A 65 -4.39 9.69 9.75
C ARG A 65 -5.50 9.62 8.72
N ASN A 66 -6.71 9.27 9.16
CA ASN A 66 -7.89 9.34 8.30
C ASN A 66 -8.35 10.78 8.06
N ALA A 67 -9.39 10.94 7.22
CA ALA A 67 -9.96 12.24 6.88
C ALA A 67 -10.46 13.05 8.10
N SER A 68 -10.82 12.37 9.20
CA SER A 68 -11.21 13.02 10.46
C SER A 68 -10.01 13.38 11.36
N GLY A 69 -8.79 13.12 10.89
CA GLY A 69 -7.54 13.41 11.58
C GLY A 69 -7.13 12.37 12.64
N PHE A 70 -7.85 11.25 12.76
CA PHE A 70 -7.54 10.19 13.72
C PHE A 70 -6.58 9.17 13.13
N TRP A 71 -5.66 8.66 13.94
CA TRP A 71 -4.80 7.54 13.58
C TRP A 71 -5.60 6.24 13.56
N GLU A 72 -5.60 5.56 12.42
CA GLU A 72 -6.21 4.25 12.20
C GLU A 72 -5.17 3.26 11.67
N GLU A 73 -5.30 1.98 12.02
CA GLU A 73 -4.39 0.94 11.53
C GLU A 73 -4.75 0.61 10.08
N VAL A 74 -3.79 0.77 9.17
CA VAL A 74 -3.94 0.48 7.74
C VAL A 74 -3.22 -0.79 7.32
N SER A 75 -2.24 -1.25 8.11
CA SER A 75 -1.52 -2.48 7.83
C SER A 75 -0.86 -3.05 9.09
N ARG A 76 -0.61 -4.37 9.07
CA ARG A 76 0.14 -5.07 10.11
C ARG A 76 1.22 -5.93 9.45
N LEU A 77 2.46 -5.60 9.74
CA LEU A 77 3.64 -6.30 9.25
C LEU A 77 4.02 -7.42 10.22
N GLY A 78 4.46 -8.53 9.65
CA GLY A 78 5.01 -9.66 10.39
C GLY A 78 5.76 -10.60 9.47
N LYS A 79 6.30 -11.65 10.06
CA LYS A 79 7.01 -12.70 9.33
C LYS A 79 6.01 -13.69 8.76
N SER A 80 6.06 -13.94 7.45
CA SER A 80 5.15 -14.86 6.77
C SER A 80 5.51 -16.34 6.94
N SER A 81 6.76 -16.67 7.31
CA SER A 81 7.29 -18.02 7.12
C SER A 81 8.00 -18.69 8.31
N ASP A 82 8.35 -18.00 9.40
CA ASP A 82 8.78 -18.70 10.62
C ASP A 82 7.82 -18.39 11.77
N THR A 83 7.13 -19.44 12.19
CA THR A 83 6.32 -19.50 13.41
C THR A 83 7.13 -20.00 14.60
N ASP A 84 8.45 -19.99 14.50
CA ASP A 84 9.34 -20.22 15.63
C ASP A 84 9.00 -19.17 16.70
N GLY A 85 8.22 -19.56 17.72
CA GLY A 85 7.68 -18.70 18.78
C GLY A 85 8.72 -17.99 19.66
N ASN A 86 9.96 -17.92 19.19
CA ASN A 86 11.11 -17.20 19.71
C ASN A 86 11.55 -16.09 18.74
N SER A 87 10.62 -15.32 18.16
CA SER A 87 10.93 -14.10 17.42
C SER A 87 10.66 -12.87 18.30
N SER A 88 11.22 -11.72 17.94
CA SER A 88 10.89 -10.42 18.52
C SER A 88 10.74 -9.39 17.41
N PHE A 89 10.00 -9.77 16.37
CA PHE A 89 9.71 -8.90 15.23
C PHE A 89 8.98 -7.64 15.70
N GLY A 90 9.49 -6.45 15.36
CA GLY A 90 8.97 -5.19 15.88
C GLY A 90 9.72 -4.66 17.10
N ILE A 91 10.83 -5.31 17.51
CA ILE A 91 11.67 -4.80 18.62
C ILE A 91 12.24 -3.41 18.32
N SER A 92 12.52 -3.13 17.04
CA SER A 92 12.96 -1.83 16.52
C SER A 92 12.28 -1.58 15.19
N VAL A 93 11.87 -0.33 14.93
CA VAL A 93 11.29 0.10 13.66
C VAL A 93 11.98 1.37 13.18
N ALA A 94 12.16 1.49 11.88
CA ALA A 94 12.60 2.71 11.22
C ALA A 94 11.73 2.95 9.98
N LEU A 95 11.44 4.22 9.69
CA LEU A 95 10.59 4.61 8.58
C LEU A 95 11.37 5.54 7.64
N GLY A 96 11.58 5.06 6.41
CA GLY A 96 12.12 5.82 5.29
C GLY A 96 11.01 6.57 4.53
N GLU A 97 11.34 7.07 3.35
CA GLU A 97 10.33 7.63 2.42
C GLU A 97 9.47 6.50 1.84
N ASP A 98 10.14 5.45 1.36
CA ASP A 98 9.53 4.40 0.53
C ASP A 98 9.49 3.03 1.24
N TYR A 99 10.18 2.89 2.38
CA TYR A 99 10.37 1.63 3.10
C TYR A 99 10.17 1.75 4.60
N VAL A 100 9.67 0.67 5.21
CA VAL A 100 9.75 0.39 6.64
C VAL A 100 10.80 -0.67 6.87
N VAL A 101 11.68 -0.45 7.84
CA VAL A 101 12.61 -1.49 8.32
C VAL A 101 12.17 -1.93 9.71
N VAL A 102 11.97 -3.23 9.88
CA VAL A 102 11.57 -3.85 11.15
C VAL A 102 12.63 -4.85 11.60
N GLY A 103 13.12 -4.68 12.82
CA GLY A 103 14.08 -5.59 13.44
C GLY A 103 13.39 -6.78 14.10
N ASP A 104 14.08 -7.92 14.08
CA ASP A 104 13.78 -9.12 14.84
C ASP A 104 15.07 -9.59 15.53
N ARG A 105 15.23 -9.27 16.81
CA ARG A 105 16.47 -9.60 17.55
C ARG A 105 16.66 -11.10 17.76
N LYS A 106 15.57 -11.86 17.89
CA LYS A 106 15.64 -13.30 18.24
C LYS A 106 15.62 -14.20 17.00
N HIS A 107 15.63 -13.60 15.81
CA HIS A 107 15.63 -14.30 14.54
C HIS A 107 16.70 -15.41 14.48
N ARG A 108 16.30 -16.55 13.94
CA ARG A 108 17.17 -17.72 13.77
C ARG A 108 17.57 -17.86 12.31
N VAL A 109 18.86 -18.05 12.05
CA VAL A 109 19.38 -18.34 10.71
C VAL A 109 20.19 -19.62 10.79
N GLY A 110 19.87 -20.61 9.95
CA GLY A 110 20.63 -21.87 9.89
C GLY A 110 20.73 -22.63 11.22
N GLY A 111 19.67 -22.59 12.05
CA GLY A 111 19.63 -23.27 13.36
C GLY A 111 20.27 -22.50 14.53
N SER A 112 20.98 -21.40 14.27
CA SER A 112 21.56 -20.55 15.32
C SER A 112 20.48 -19.66 15.97
N VAL A 113 20.45 -19.63 17.30
CA VAL A 113 19.48 -18.82 18.06
C VAL A 113 19.96 -17.37 18.14
N GLY A 114 19.08 -16.41 17.85
CA GLY A 114 19.35 -15.00 18.18
C GLY A 114 20.41 -14.32 17.34
N SER A 115 20.63 -14.78 16.10
CA SER A 115 21.48 -14.10 15.11
C SER A 115 20.93 -12.72 14.76
N GLY A 116 19.61 -12.54 14.90
CA GLY A 116 18.92 -11.31 14.56
C GLY A 116 18.72 -11.14 13.04
N ALA A 117 17.71 -10.35 12.67
CA ALA A 117 17.46 -9.95 11.30
C ALA A 117 16.80 -8.56 11.25
N ALA A 118 16.88 -7.93 10.09
CA ALA A 118 16.10 -6.76 9.74
C ALA A 118 15.35 -7.04 8.43
N PHE A 119 14.08 -6.67 8.41
CA PHE A 119 13.19 -6.86 7.28
C PHE A 119 12.80 -5.50 6.72
N ALA A 120 12.96 -5.31 5.41
CA ALA A 120 12.51 -4.12 4.72
C ALA A 120 11.20 -4.41 3.98
N TYR A 121 10.20 -3.56 4.18
CA TYR A 121 8.90 -3.61 3.52
C TYR A 121 8.71 -2.32 2.74
N GLU A 122 8.30 -2.45 1.48
CA GLU A 122 7.80 -1.30 0.72
C GLU A 122 6.41 -0.93 1.23
N LEU A 123 6.15 0.37 1.39
CA LEU A 123 4.80 0.85 1.65
C LEU A 123 4.26 1.48 0.37
N PRO A 124 3.05 1.11 -0.06
CA PRO A 124 2.32 1.85 -1.08
C PRO A 124 2.22 3.33 -0.72
N PHE A 125 2.09 4.22 -1.70
CA PHE A 125 1.83 5.64 -1.45
C PHE A 125 0.78 6.18 -2.42
N GLY A 126 0.35 7.42 -2.17
CA GLY A 126 -0.76 8.06 -2.88
C GLY A 126 -2.08 7.92 -2.15
N ASP A 127 -3.04 8.73 -2.57
CA ASP A 127 -4.36 8.85 -1.98
C ASP A 127 -5.38 8.09 -2.84
N GLY A 128 -6.20 7.26 -2.20
CA GLY A 128 -7.28 6.54 -2.89
C GLY A 128 -8.36 7.50 -3.40
N VAL A 129 -8.61 7.48 -4.70
CA VAL A 129 -9.63 8.33 -5.36
C VAL A 129 -11.00 7.65 -5.39
N CYS A 130 -11.02 6.36 -5.67
CA CYS A 130 -12.25 5.57 -5.72
C CYS A 130 -11.94 4.09 -5.49
N SER A 131 -12.97 3.30 -5.16
CA SER A 131 -12.89 1.84 -5.11
C SER A 131 -13.28 1.22 -6.46
N GLY A 132 -12.78 0.02 -6.74
CA GLY A 132 -13.26 -0.79 -7.87
C GLY A 132 -14.71 -1.26 -7.68
N ALA A 133 -15.26 -1.96 -8.68
CA ALA A 133 -16.53 -2.68 -8.56
C ALA A 133 -16.31 -4.18 -8.43
N VAL A 134 -17.26 -4.88 -7.80
CA VAL A 134 -17.18 -6.32 -7.56
C VAL A 134 -17.08 -7.07 -8.88
N ASN A 135 -16.02 -7.86 -9.04
CA ASN A 135 -15.75 -8.64 -10.25
C ASN A 135 -16.47 -10.01 -10.24
N SER A 136 -16.35 -10.78 -11.32
CA SER A 136 -17.00 -12.11 -11.42
C SER A 136 -16.55 -13.14 -10.37
N LEU A 137 -15.45 -12.89 -9.64
CA LEU A 137 -15.00 -13.71 -8.51
C LEU A 137 -15.50 -13.21 -7.14
N GLY A 138 -16.26 -12.10 -7.12
CA GLY A 138 -16.76 -11.49 -5.90
C GLY A 138 -15.78 -10.52 -5.22
N ASN A 139 -14.66 -10.18 -5.86
CA ASN A 139 -13.63 -9.33 -5.27
C ASN A 139 -13.66 -7.90 -5.81
N LEU A 140 -13.17 -6.94 -5.02
CA LEU A 140 -12.92 -5.57 -5.44
C LEU A 140 -11.45 -5.44 -5.85
N ALA A 141 -11.18 -5.27 -7.13
CA ALA A 141 -9.81 -5.07 -7.59
C ALA A 141 -9.21 -3.78 -6.99
N TRP A 142 -7.99 -3.86 -6.48
CA TRP A 142 -7.26 -2.74 -5.89
C TRP A 142 -6.08 -2.32 -6.77
N LEU A 143 -5.63 -1.09 -6.54
CA LEU A 143 -4.40 -0.54 -7.11
C LEU A 143 -3.57 0.05 -5.97
N GLU A 144 -2.27 -0.22 -6.01
CA GLU A 144 -1.26 0.38 -5.15
C GLU A 144 -0.14 0.95 -6.01
N VAL A 145 0.44 2.06 -5.55
CA VAL A 145 1.61 2.69 -6.18
C VAL A 145 2.82 2.45 -5.28
N LEU A 146 3.89 1.89 -5.85
CA LEU A 146 5.10 1.45 -5.17
C LEU A 146 6.34 2.19 -5.69
N GLY A 147 7.46 2.09 -4.96
CA GLY A 147 8.72 2.71 -5.34
C GLY A 147 8.85 4.11 -4.76
N SER A 148 9.01 5.13 -5.61
CA SER A 148 9.26 6.51 -5.14
C SER A 148 8.36 7.54 -5.80
N HIS A 149 7.84 8.47 -5.01
CA HIS A 149 7.12 9.67 -5.45
C HIS A 149 8.07 10.78 -5.95
N ARG A 150 9.38 10.56 -5.91
CA ARG A 150 10.38 11.42 -6.57
C ARG A 150 10.54 10.97 -8.02
N ALA A 151 9.90 11.66 -8.95
CA ALA A 151 9.80 11.25 -10.35
C ALA A 151 11.18 11.00 -11.00
N ALA A 152 12.18 11.81 -10.65
CA ALA A 152 13.55 11.72 -11.15
C ALA A 152 14.28 10.42 -10.76
N ARG A 153 13.80 9.64 -9.78
CA ARG A 153 14.40 8.34 -9.43
C ARG A 153 14.04 7.23 -10.42
N GLY A 154 12.94 7.37 -11.17
CA GLY A 154 12.50 6.35 -12.14
C GLY A 154 12.15 4.99 -11.50
N LEU A 155 11.68 5.00 -10.25
CA LEU A 155 11.34 3.79 -9.49
C LEU A 155 9.84 3.54 -9.36
N LEU A 156 9.01 4.37 -10.00
CA LEU A 156 7.56 4.30 -9.90
C LEU A 156 7.04 2.98 -10.47
N ARG A 157 6.27 2.24 -9.66
CA ARG A 157 5.61 0.99 -10.07
C ARG A 157 4.14 1.02 -9.70
N LEU A 158 3.31 0.47 -10.57
CA LEU A 158 1.88 0.27 -10.34
C LEU A 158 1.65 -1.21 -10.11
N ARG A 159 0.95 -1.57 -9.04
CA ARG A 159 0.58 -2.95 -8.74
C ARG A 159 -0.92 -3.03 -8.55
N ALA A 160 -1.57 -3.89 -9.31
CA ALA A 160 -2.99 -4.17 -9.15
C ALA A 160 -3.20 -5.63 -8.75
N GLY A 161 -4.24 -5.87 -7.95
CA GLY A 161 -4.56 -7.19 -7.43
C GLY A 161 -6.05 -7.41 -7.23
N ASP A 162 -6.37 -8.61 -6.75
CA ASP A 162 -7.73 -9.18 -6.74
C ASP A 162 -8.37 -9.17 -8.14
N LEU A 163 -7.53 -9.27 -9.16
CA LEU A 163 -7.91 -9.38 -10.56
C LEU A 163 -8.31 -10.82 -10.87
N ILE A 164 -8.85 -11.04 -12.07
CA ILE A 164 -9.22 -12.38 -12.53
C ILE A 164 -7.98 -13.01 -13.19
N PRO A 165 -7.44 -14.13 -12.65
CA PRO A 165 -6.25 -14.76 -13.21
C PRO A 165 -6.37 -15.06 -14.70
N GLY A 166 -5.31 -14.77 -15.46
CA GLY A 166 -5.26 -15.01 -16.90
C GLY A 166 -6.03 -14.00 -17.77
N GLN A 167 -6.81 -13.09 -17.18
CA GLN A 167 -7.53 -12.07 -17.94
C GLN A 167 -6.65 -10.87 -18.27
N LEU A 168 -6.90 -10.26 -19.43
CA LEU A 168 -6.14 -9.11 -19.93
C LEU A 168 -6.26 -7.91 -18.99
N VAL A 169 -5.12 -7.27 -18.71
CA VAL A 169 -5.00 -6.09 -17.85
C VAL A 169 -4.29 -4.97 -18.61
N MET A 170 -4.67 -3.73 -18.32
CA MET A 170 -4.03 -2.51 -18.83
C MET A 170 -4.09 -1.42 -17.76
N PHE A 171 -2.95 -0.80 -17.48
CA PHE A 171 -2.91 0.38 -16.62
C PHE A 171 -3.25 1.66 -17.39
N LEU A 172 -3.80 2.62 -16.67
CA LEU A 172 -4.24 3.92 -17.15
C LEU A 172 -3.64 5.02 -16.27
N VAL A 173 -3.46 6.20 -16.86
CA VAL A 173 -2.98 7.41 -16.17
C VAL A 173 -3.81 8.61 -16.61
N GLY A 174 -4.06 9.54 -15.70
CA GLY A 174 -4.73 10.82 -15.95
C GLY A 174 -4.05 11.97 -15.21
N GLU A 175 -4.16 13.17 -15.74
CA GLU A 175 -3.61 14.41 -15.13
C GLU A 175 -4.40 14.89 -13.90
N SER A 176 -5.59 14.32 -13.70
CA SER A 176 -6.40 14.58 -12.53
C SER A 176 -7.25 13.36 -12.20
N SER A 177 -7.85 13.36 -11.02
CA SER A 177 -8.98 12.49 -10.73
C SER A 177 -10.22 12.90 -11.53
N GLY A 178 -11.13 11.94 -11.71
CA GLY A 178 -12.41 12.10 -12.38
C GLY A 178 -13.43 11.07 -11.90
N TYR A 179 -14.62 11.05 -12.47
CA TYR A 179 -15.61 10.00 -12.21
C TYR A 179 -16.57 9.84 -13.39
N VAL A 180 -16.39 8.75 -14.14
CA VAL A 180 -17.29 8.35 -15.22
C VAL A 180 -17.80 6.93 -14.89
N PRO A 181 -19.09 6.77 -14.54
CA PRO A 181 -19.63 5.46 -14.22
C PRO A 181 -19.80 4.61 -15.48
N ASN A 182 -19.47 3.31 -15.35
CA ASN A 182 -19.72 2.28 -16.35
C ASN A 182 -19.27 2.60 -17.80
N PRO A 183 -18.08 3.19 -18.04
CA PRO A 183 -17.67 3.54 -19.39
C PRO A 183 -17.39 2.28 -20.19
N GLY A 184 -17.78 2.26 -21.47
CA GLY A 184 -17.52 1.12 -22.35
C GLY A 184 -18.14 -0.21 -21.87
N ASN A 185 -19.28 -0.15 -21.17
CA ASN A 185 -19.94 -1.31 -20.54
C ASN A 185 -19.05 -2.02 -19.50
N SER A 186 -18.18 -1.28 -18.80
CA SER A 186 -17.49 -1.79 -17.62
C SER A 186 -18.42 -1.80 -16.39
N ALA A 187 -18.18 -2.71 -15.45
CA ALA A 187 -18.91 -2.73 -14.16
C ALA A 187 -18.50 -1.57 -13.23
N GLY A 188 -17.22 -1.19 -13.24
CA GLY A 188 -16.66 -0.11 -12.43
C GLY A 188 -16.71 1.28 -13.08
N ALA A 189 -16.27 2.28 -12.32
CA ALA A 189 -16.12 3.66 -12.78
C ALA A 189 -14.68 3.94 -13.22
N LEU A 190 -14.52 4.75 -14.28
CA LEU A 190 -13.23 5.35 -14.63
C LEU A 190 -13.05 6.60 -13.77
N CYS A 191 -12.04 6.58 -12.90
CA CYS A 191 -11.80 7.63 -11.90
C CYS A 191 -10.66 8.58 -12.29
N LEU A 192 -10.42 8.71 -13.59
CA LEU A 192 -9.40 9.54 -14.19
C LEU A 192 -10.03 10.75 -14.90
N GLY A 193 -9.31 11.85 -14.94
CA GLY A 193 -9.66 13.09 -15.62
C GLY A 193 -8.46 13.69 -16.36
N GLY A 194 -8.66 14.88 -16.93
CA GLY A 194 -7.66 15.52 -17.78
C GLY A 194 -7.34 14.71 -19.04
N ARG A 195 -6.09 14.78 -19.51
CA ARG A 195 -5.61 13.88 -20.58
C ARG A 195 -5.39 12.49 -19.99
N ILE A 196 -6.11 11.52 -20.54
CA ILE A 196 -6.01 10.12 -20.11
C ILE A 196 -5.14 9.34 -21.10
N GLY A 197 -4.10 8.72 -20.57
CA GLY A 197 -3.16 7.86 -21.28
C GLY A 197 -3.38 6.39 -20.95
N ARG A 198 -2.85 5.51 -21.83
CA ARG A 198 -2.88 4.06 -21.66
C ARG A 198 -1.46 3.53 -21.73
N PHE A 199 -1.08 2.67 -20.80
CA PHE A 199 0.20 1.97 -20.90
C PHE A 199 0.04 0.78 -21.85
N ASP A 200 0.27 1.02 -23.14
CA ASP A 200 0.06 0.06 -24.24
C ASP A 200 1.34 -0.30 -25.02
N GLY A 201 2.50 0.07 -24.48
CA GLY A 201 3.80 -0.33 -25.01
C GLY A 201 4.09 -1.84 -24.88
N PRO A 202 5.18 -2.32 -25.49
CA PRO A 202 5.56 -3.74 -25.45
C PRO A 202 5.66 -4.27 -24.02
N GLY A 203 4.86 -5.29 -23.70
CA GLY A 203 4.84 -5.93 -22.37
C GLY A 203 4.05 -5.18 -21.30
N GLN A 204 3.44 -4.03 -21.60
CA GLN A 204 2.63 -3.26 -20.64
C GLN A 204 1.17 -3.73 -20.57
N ILE A 205 0.71 -4.44 -21.60
CA ILE A 205 -0.58 -5.13 -21.65
C ILE A 205 -0.31 -6.63 -21.58
N GLY A 206 -0.94 -7.30 -20.61
CA GLY A 206 -0.76 -8.72 -20.39
C GLY A 206 -1.82 -9.31 -19.48
N PRO A 207 -1.88 -10.64 -19.36
CA PRO A 207 -2.77 -11.28 -18.43
C PRO A 207 -2.32 -11.03 -16.98
N ALA A 208 -3.28 -10.94 -16.05
CA ALA A 208 -2.97 -11.11 -14.62
C ALA A 208 -2.38 -12.50 -14.37
N ASP A 209 -1.46 -12.61 -13.43
CA ASP A 209 -0.83 -13.89 -13.08
C ASP A 209 -1.79 -14.85 -12.38
N ALA A 210 -1.30 -16.02 -11.98
CA ALA A 210 -2.10 -17.04 -11.31
C ALA A 210 -2.66 -16.60 -9.94
N ALA A 211 -2.07 -15.58 -9.32
CA ALA A 211 -2.52 -14.98 -8.07
C ALA A 211 -3.47 -13.79 -8.31
N GLY A 212 -3.80 -13.45 -9.56
CA GLY A 212 -4.63 -12.30 -9.89
C GLY A 212 -3.89 -10.97 -9.69
N LEU A 213 -2.57 -10.97 -9.87
CA LEU A 213 -1.71 -9.78 -9.72
C LEU A 213 -1.10 -9.37 -11.06
N VAL A 214 -0.83 -8.07 -11.20
CA VAL A 214 0.04 -7.53 -12.24
C VAL A 214 0.83 -6.35 -11.70
N GLU A 215 2.05 -6.17 -12.19
CA GLU A 215 2.90 -5.03 -11.85
C GLU A 215 3.46 -4.39 -13.12
N LEU A 216 3.53 -3.07 -13.14
CA LEU A 216 4.08 -2.27 -14.23
C LEU A 216 5.10 -1.27 -13.69
N SER A 217 6.30 -1.26 -14.25
CA SER A 217 7.25 -0.16 -14.06
C SER A 217 6.89 1.00 -15.01
N VAL A 218 6.80 2.21 -14.46
CA VAL A 218 6.37 3.40 -15.19
C VAL A 218 7.60 4.24 -15.57
N ASP A 219 7.70 4.58 -16.86
CA ASP A 219 8.63 5.62 -17.32
C ASP A 219 8.06 7.00 -16.96
N THR A 220 8.59 7.57 -15.89
CA THR A 220 8.19 8.89 -15.38
C THR A 220 8.62 10.05 -16.29
N GLY A 221 9.50 9.81 -17.27
CA GLY A 221 9.93 10.80 -18.24
C GLY A 221 9.03 10.91 -19.48
N ALA A 222 8.16 9.92 -19.69
CA ALA A 222 7.33 9.84 -20.90
C ALA A 222 6.00 9.11 -20.64
N LEU A 223 5.11 9.73 -19.86
CA LEU A 223 3.76 9.20 -19.67
C LEU A 223 2.99 9.15 -21.00
N PRO A 224 2.17 8.11 -21.22
CA PRO A 224 1.49 7.87 -22.49
C PRO A 224 0.20 8.68 -22.66
N VAL A 225 0.18 9.93 -22.17
CA VAL A 225 -0.83 10.92 -22.54
C VAL A 225 -0.52 11.50 -23.92
N THR A 226 -1.47 12.20 -24.56
CA THR A 226 -1.26 12.79 -25.90
C THR A 226 -1.37 14.31 -25.85
N PRO A 227 -0.29 15.07 -26.19
CA PRO A 227 1.08 14.60 -26.40
C PRO A 227 1.70 14.04 -25.11
N SER A 228 2.70 13.15 -25.26
CA SER A 228 3.41 12.53 -24.12
C SER A 228 4.02 13.59 -23.21
N ALA A 229 4.02 13.31 -21.90
CA ALA A 229 4.46 14.26 -20.89
C ALA A 229 5.30 13.57 -19.80
N PRO A 230 6.38 14.19 -19.32
CA PRO A 230 7.06 13.74 -18.10
C PRO A 230 6.21 14.09 -16.87
N ILE A 231 6.49 13.43 -15.75
CA ILE A 231 6.03 13.85 -14.43
C ILE A 231 6.98 14.93 -13.90
N LEU A 232 6.43 16.08 -13.50
CA LEU A 232 7.20 17.15 -12.86
C LEU A 232 6.96 17.21 -11.35
N ALA A 233 7.94 17.74 -10.62
CA ALA A 233 7.81 17.99 -9.18
C ALA A 233 6.69 19.00 -8.90
N GLY A 234 5.84 18.70 -7.92
CA GLY A 234 4.67 19.48 -7.55
C GLY A 234 3.40 19.16 -8.33
N GLU A 235 3.45 18.23 -9.30
CA GLU A 235 2.26 17.79 -10.03
C GLU A 235 1.62 16.56 -9.38
N SER A 236 0.30 16.45 -9.53
CA SER A 236 -0.45 15.24 -9.21
C SER A 236 -0.78 14.45 -10.47
N TRP A 237 -0.66 13.14 -10.40
CA TRP A 237 -1.12 12.21 -11.45
C TRP A 237 -1.96 11.10 -10.82
N THR A 238 -3.04 10.71 -11.50
CA THR A 238 -3.94 9.64 -11.05
C THR A 238 -3.75 8.40 -11.90
N PHE A 239 -3.66 7.24 -11.26
CA PHE A 239 -3.48 5.95 -11.90
C PHE A 239 -4.68 5.05 -11.61
N GLN A 240 -5.04 4.21 -12.57
CA GLN A 240 -6.09 3.20 -12.42
C GLN A 240 -5.74 1.97 -13.26
N CYS A 241 -6.25 0.80 -12.89
CA CYS A 241 -6.14 -0.41 -13.69
C CYS A 241 -7.50 -0.76 -14.32
N TRP A 242 -7.50 -1.00 -15.63
CA TRP A 242 -8.61 -1.64 -16.35
C TRP A 242 -8.28 -3.11 -16.55
N TYR A 243 -9.27 -3.99 -16.42
CA TYR A 243 -9.09 -5.41 -16.72
C TYR A 243 -10.33 -6.02 -17.35
N ARG A 244 -10.11 -7.10 -18.10
CA ARG A 244 -11.18 -7.91 -18.67
C ARG A 244 -11.86 -8.70 -17.56
N ASP A 245 -13.19 -8.65 -17.56
CA ASP A 245 -14.04 -9.35 -16.62
C ASP A 245 -15.03 -10.21 -17.41
N THR A 246 -15.33 -11.40 -16.90
CA THR A 246 -16.20 -12.39 -17.55
C THR A 246 -17.60 -12.38 -16.94
N GLN A 247 -18.15 -11.20 -16.65
CA GLN A 247 -19.54 -11.08 -16.20
C GLN A 247 -20.52 -11.15 -17.39
N PRO A 248 -21.78 -11.57 -17.17
CA PRO A 248 -22.76 -11.78 -18.26
C PRO A 248 -23.08 -10.53 -19.08
N THR A 249 -23.00 -9.34 -18.48
CA THR A 249 -23.42 -8.07 -19.09
C THR A 249 -22.28 -7.07 -19.26
N THR A 250 -21.24 -7.15 -18.43
CA THR A 250 -20.08 -6.26 -18.44
C THR A 250 -18.82 -7.08 -18.70
N GLN A 251 -18.14 -6.80 -19.82
CA GLN A 251 -16.97 -7.58 -20.24
C GLN A 251 -15.65 -7.04 -19.68
N SER A 252 -15.73 -6.05 -18.79
CA SER A 252 -14.58 -5.41 -18.17
C SER A 252 -14.94 -4.70 -16.88
N ASN A 253 -13.91 -4.34 -16.13
CA ASN A 253 -14.05 -3.68 -14.85
C ASN A 253 -12.79 -2.82 -14.58
N PHE A 254 -12.86 -2.01 -13.53
CA PHE A 254 -11.77 -1.14 -13.08
C PHE A 254 -11.42 -1.44 -11.63
N SER A 255 -10.13 -1.33 -11.32
CA SER A 255 -9.65 -1.28 -9.94
C SER A 255 -10.07 0.03 -9.27
N GLY A 256 -9.76 0.15 -7.98
CA GLY A 256 -9.62 1.48 -7.37
C GLY A 256 -8.58 2.34 -8.09
N ALA A 257 -8.65 3.65 -7.89
CA ALA A 257 -7.70 4.61 -8.45
C ALA A 257 -6.89 5.28 -7.35
N VAL A 258 -5.65 5.64 -7.65
CA VAL A 258 -4.72 6.27 -6.70
C VAL A 258 -4.15 7.55 -7.32
N GLU A 259 -4.24 8.66 -6.61
CA GLU A 259 -3.63 9.93 -6.97
C GLU A 259 -2.31 10.11 -6.21
N VAL A 260 -1.27 10.57 -6.90
CA VAL A 260 0.06 10.77 -6.34
C VAL A 260 0.51 12.18 -6.62
N LEU A 261 0.86 12.92 -5.57
CA LEU A 261 1.64 14.16 -5.66
C LEU A 261 3.13 13.82 -5.73
N PHE A 262 3.83 14.33 -6.75
CA PHE A 262 5.25 14.05 -6.98
C PHE A 262 6.17 15.16 -6.45
N GLU A 263 7.37 14.80 -6.02
CA GLU A 263 8.44 15.70 -5.53
C GLU A 263 9.70 15.71 -6.41
#